data_AF-A0A933V621-F1
#
_entry.id   AF-A0A933V621-F1
#
_cell.length_a   1.000
_cell.length_b   1.000
_cell.length_c   1.000
_cell.angle_alpha   90.00
_cell.angle_beta   90.00
_cell.angle_gamma   90.00
#
_symmetry.space_group_name_H-M   'P 1'
#
loop_
_entity.id
_entity.type
_entity.pdbx_description
1 polymer ?
#
loop_
_entity_poly.entity_id
_entity_poly.type
_entity_poly.pdbx_seq_one_letter_code
_entity_poly.pdbx_strand_id
1 'polypeptide(L)'
;MGVAIRHLTKPLAERPVRHKLLVTLSDGRPDDFGDEYRGSYGIEDTRQALQEARRQGVRSYCVTIDRHGADYLKRMYGPAAYTVLDEVGKLPTKIADIYRRLTAN
;
A
#
# COMPACT_ATOMS: atom_id res chain seq x y z
N MET A 1 1.46 2.94 -9.92
CA MET A 1 1.64 3.04 -8.43
C MET A 1 3.10 2.95 -7.93
N GLY A 2 3.99 2.14 -8.53
CA GLY A 2 5.34 1.90 -8.00
C GLY A 2 6.19 3.17 -7.77
N VAL A 3 6.13 4.14 -8.70
CA VAL A 3 6.84 5.43 -8.58
C VAL A 3 6.44 6.18 -7.31
N ALA A 4 5.15 6.29 -7.02
CA ALA A 4 4.64 7.01 -5.84
C ALA A 4 5.13 6.36 -4.54
N ILE A 5 5.12 5.03 -4.48
CA ILE A 5 5.61 4.27 -3.32
C ILE A 5 7.10 4.55 -3.10
N ARG A 6 7.93 4.46 -4.15
CA ARG A 6 9.37 4.74 -4.06
C ARG A 6 9.64 6.18 -3.64
N HIS A 7 8.94 7.13 -4.25
CA HIS A 7 9.07 8.55 -3.96
C HIS A 7 8.77 8.87 -2.48
N LEU A 8 7.67 8.33 -1.93
CA LEU A 8 7.27 8.55 -0.54
C LEU A 8 8.07 7.73 0.47
N THR A 9 8.60 6.59 0.05
CA THR A 9 9.49 5.76 0.88
C THR A 9 10.75 6.51 1.25
N LYS A 10 11.38 7.22 0.31
CA LYS A 10 12.64 7.94 0.53
C LYS A 10 12.59 8.91 1.73
N PRO A 11 11.69 9.90 1.79
CA PRO A 11 11.64 10.83 2.92
C PRO A 11 11.17 10.16 4.21
N LEU A 12 10.40 9.06 4.16
CA LEU A 12 10.03 8.28 5.35
C LEU A 12 11.23 7.51 5.91
N ALA A 13 12.03 6.91 5.04
CA ALA A 13 13.24 6.16 5.38
C ALA A 13 14.28 7.04 6.07
N GLU A 14 14.36 8.32 5.72
CA GLU A 14 15.26 9.31 6.32
C GLU A 14 14.83 9.76 7.73
N ARG A 15 13.59 9.50 8.17
CA ARG A 15 13.12 9.94 9.50
C ARG A 15 13.76 9.10 10.62
N PRO A 16 14.27 9.72 11.70
CA PRO A 16 14.85 9.01 12.85
C PRO A 16 13.75 8.51 13.82
N VAL A 17 12.78 7.76 13.29
CA VAL A 17 11.65 7.19 14.05
C VAL A 17 11.64 5.67 13.94
N ARG A 18 11.27 4.99 15.02
CA ARG A 18 11.21 3.51 15.09
C ARG A 18 10.21 2.92 14.11
N HIS A 19 9.03 3.53 13.99
CA HIS A 19 7.95 3.03 13.14
C HIS A 19 7.69 3.98 11.98
N LYS A 20 7.90 3.49 10.76
CA LYS A 20 7.61 4.21 9.51
C LYS A 20 6.48 3.50 8.80
N LEU A 21 5.40 4.22 8.54
CA LEU A 21 4.19 3.69 7.92
C LEU A 21 3.82 4.55 6.71
N LEU A 22 3.66 3.89 5.57
CA LEU A 22 3.09 4.44 4.36
C LEU A 22 1.68 3.86 4.19
N VAL A 23 0.64 4.69 4.29
CA VAL A 23 -0.75 4.27 4.02
C VAL A 23 -1.19 4.84 2.68
N THR A 24 -1.61 3.96 1.77
CA THR A 24 -2.17 4.35 0.47
C THR A 24 -3.69 4.29 0.54
N LEU A 25 -4.34 5.37 0.09
CA LEU A 25 -5.78 5.45 -0.14
C LEU A 25 -5.99 5.56 -1.66
N SER A 26 -6.48 4.48 -2.28
CA SER A 26 -6.64 4.39 -3.74
C SER A 26 -7.68 3.34 -4.08
N ASP A 27 -8.22 3.41 -5.30
CA ASP A 27 -8.95 2.31 -5.95
C ASP A 27 -8.11 1.02 -6.14
N GLY A 28 -6.85 1.00 -5.68
CA GLY A 28 -6.02 -0.19 -5.57
C GLY A 28 -5.38 -0.64 -6.87
N ARG A 29 -5.78 -0.05 -8.00
CA ARG A 29 -5.33 -0.47 -9.32
C ARG A 29 -3.92 0.07 -9.60
N PRO A 30 -2.97 -0.81 -9.98
CA PRO A 30 -1.61 -0.39 -10.24
C PRO A 30 -1.41 0.26 -11.61
N ASP A 31 -2.40 0.15 -12.49
CA ASP A 31 -2.38 0.60 -13.88
C ASP A 31 -2.12 2.12 -13.98
N ASP A 32 -1.45 2.52 -15.05
CA ASP A 32 -1.17 3.92 -15.40
C ASP A 32 -1.60 4.19 -16.85
N PHE A 33 -1.54 5.44 -17.30
CA PHE A 33 -1.85 5.82 -18.68
C PHE A 33 -0.84 5.21 -19.67
N GLY A 34 -1.33 4.33 -20.55
CA GLY A 34 -0.55 3.63 -21.58
C GLY A 34 -0.69 2.11 -21.45
N ASP A 35 -0.88 1.41 -22.58
CA ASP A 35 -1.15 -0.04 -22.58
C ASP A 35 0.00 -0.88 -21.99
N GLU A 36 1.23 -0.36 -21.98
CA GLU A 36 2.43 -1.06 -21.51
C GLU A 36 2.47 -1.25 -19.99
N TYR A 37 1.76 -0.42 -19.22
CA TYR A 37 1.74 -0.51 -17.75
C TYR A 37 0.51 -1.27 -17.22
N ARG A 38 -0.33 -1.82 -18.13
CA ARG A 38 -1.53 -2.57 -17.77
C ARG A 38 -1.22 -4.02 -17.41
N GLY A 39 -1.97 -4.55 -16.44
CA GLY A 39 -1.96 -5.98 -16.12
C GLY A 39 -0.77 -6.41 -15.26
N SER A 40 -0.08 -7.49 -15.66
CA SER A 40 0.93 -8.14 -14.80
C SER A 40 2.13 -7.25 -14.48
N TYR A 41 2.53 -6.37 -15.39
CA TYR A 41 3.67 -5.48 -15.19
C TYR A 41 3.42 -4.47 -14.07
N GLY A 42 2.31 -3.73 -14.11
CA GLY A 42 1.95 -2.77 -13.06
C GLY A 42 1.82 -3.43 -11.68
N ILE A 43 1.23 -4.63 -11.64
CA ILE A 43 1.15 -5.45 -10.42
C ILE A 43 2.54 -5.77 -9.88
N GLU A 44 3.44 -6.23 -10.75
CA GLU A 44 4.76 -6.70 -10.34
C GLU A 44 5.71 -5.55 -9.99
N ASP A 45 5.67 -4.42 -10.69
CA ASP A 45 6.43 -3.23 -10.32
C ASP A 45 5.94 -2.64 -8.98
N THR A 46 4.62 -2.58 -8.77
CA THR A 46 4.06 -2.14 -7.49
C THR A 46 4.47 -3.08 -6.36
N ARG A 47 4.44 -4.40 -6.59
CA ARG A 47 4.95 -5.42 -5.65
C ARG A 47 6.42 -5.20 -5.32
N GLN A 48 7.26 -4.90 -6.31
CA GLN A 48 8.68 -4.62 -6.09
C GLN A 48 8.90 -3.34 -5.29
N ALA A 49 8.20 -2.26 -5.63
CA ALA A 49 8.27 -1.00 -4.86
C ALA A 49 7.89 -1.21 -3.38
N LEU A 50 6.88 -2.04 -3.09
CA LEU A 50 6.49 -2.38 -1.72
C LEU A 50 7.57 -3.20 -0.98
N GLN A 51 8.30 -4.06 -1.68
CA GLN A 51 9.42 -4.81 -1.11
C GLN A 51 10.63 -3.92 -0.83
N GLU A 52 10.95 -3.01 -1.76
CA GLU A 52 11.97 -1.99 -1.58
C GLU A 52 11.65 -1.12 -0.35
N ALA A 53 10.40 -0.69 -0.19
CA ALA A 53 9.94 0.06 0.98
C ALA A 53 10.16 -0.73 2.29
N ARG A 54 9.77 -2.01 2.30
CA ARG A 54 9.99 -2.90 3.45
C ARG A 54 11.46 -3.05 3.80
N ARG A 55 12.34 -3.21 2.81
CA ARG A 55 13.81 -3.29 3.01
C ARG A 55 14.38 -2.01 3.63
N GLN A 56 13.77 -0.86 3.37
CA GLN A 56 14.12 0.43 3.97
C GLN A 56 13.45 0.67 5.33
N GLY A 57 12.80 -0.35 5.91
CA GLY A 57 12.11 -0.22 7.20
C GLY A 57 10.78 0.54 7.14
N VAL A 58 10.25 0.81 5.94
CA VAL A 58 8.95 1.46 5.73
C VAL A 58 7.90 0.38 5.52
N ARG A 59 6.96 0.25 6.47
CA ARG A 59 5.81 -0.64 6.34
C ARG A 59 4.76 0.05 5.47
N SER A 60 4.24 -0.64 4.47
CA SER A 60 3.21 -0.11 3.58
C SER A 60 1.86 -0.80 3.84
N TYR A 61 0.76 -0.06 3.74
CA TYR A 61 -0.60 -0.57 3.92
C TYR A 61 -1.57 0.08 2.93
N CYS A 62 -2.44 -0.70 2.29
CA CYS A 62 -3.44 -0.18 1.36
C CYS A 62 -4.85 -0.15 1.99
N VAL A 63 -5.55 0.96 1.81
CA VAL A 63 -6.98 1.07 2.08
C VAL A 63 -7.66 1.41 0.77
N THR A 64 -8.59 0.55 0.34
CA THR A 64 -9.21 0.65 -0.99
C THR A 64 -10.69 0.32 -0.94
N ILE A 65 -11.45 0.78 -1.94
CA ILE A 65 -12.85 0.40 -2.15
C ILE A 65 -13.01 -0.65 -3.26
N ASP A 66 -11.92 -1.08 -3.92
CA ASP A 66 -12.00 -2.03 -5.03
C ASP A 66 -12.22 -3.46 -4.52
N ARG A 67 -13.48 -3.88 -4.56
CA ARG A 67 -13.93 -5.24 -4.22
C ARG A 67 -13.55 -6.28 -5.26
N HIS A 68 -13.24 -5.86 -6.49
CA HIS A 68 -12.82 -6.74 -7.58
C HIS A 68 -11.30 -6.98 -7.57
N GLY A 69 -10.57 -6.22 -6.75
CA GLY A 69 -9.11 -6.26 -6.72
C GLY A 69 -8.46 -7.31 -5.84
N ALA A 70 -9.23 -8.19 -5.20
CA ALA A 70 -8.72 -9.09 -4.17
C ALA A 70 -7.46 -9.88 -4.61
N ASP A 71 -7.44 -10.40 -5.83
CA ASP A 71 -6.34 -11.22 -6.33
C ASP A 71 -5.06 -10.41 -6.58
N TYR A 72 -5.17 -9.27 -7.26
CA TYR A 72 -4.00 -8.44 -7.55
C TYR A 72 -3.53 -7.70 -6.30
N LEU A 73 -4.42 -7.27 -5.39
CA LEU A 73 -4.07 -6.65 -4.11
C LEU A 73 -3.29 -7.64 -3.24
N LYS A 74 -3.76 -8.89 -3.17
CA LYS A 74 -3.05 -9.97 -2.47
C LYS A 74 -1.67 -10.22 -3.07
N ARG A 75 -1.53 -10.15 -4.40
CA ARG A 75 -0.23 -10.29 -5.07
C ARG A 75 0.73 -9.12 -4.79
N MET A 76 0.22 -7.89 -4.75
CA MET A 76 1.05 -6.69 -4.52
C MET A 76 1.43 -6.51 -3.05
N TYR A 77 0.43 -6.44 -2.17
CA TYR A 77 0.59 -6.09 -0.76
C TYR A 77 0.80 -7.32 0.13
N GLY A 78 0.35 -8.50 -0.30
CA GLY A 78 0.23 -9.67 0.56
C GLY A 78 -1.08 -9.66 1.37
N PRO A 79 -1.47 -10.81 1.95
CA PRO A 79 -2.80 -11.01 2.52
C PRO A 79 -3.12 -10.16 3.76
N ALA A 80 -2.13 -9.56 4.42
CA ALA A 80 -2.31 -8.83 5.67
C ALA A 80 -2.02 -7.32 5.59
N ALA A 81 -1.67 -6.79 4.40
CA ALA A 81 -1.25 -5.40 4.22
C ALA A 81 -2.22 -4.56 3.38
N TYR A 82 -3.50 -4.98 3.32
CA TYR A 82 -4.56 -4.16 2.75
C TYR A 82 -5.90 -4.37 3.47
N THR A 83 -6.81 -3.40 3.33
CA THR A 83 -8.23 -3.49 3.71
C THR A 83 -9.08 -2.99 2.55
N VAL A 84 -10.08 -3.78 2.18
CA VAL A 84 -11.17 -3.33 1.29
C VAL A 84 -12.28 -2.75 2.16
N LEU A 85 -12.59 -1.48 1.98
CA LEU A 85 -13.71 -0.80 2.60
C LEU A 85 -14.95 -1.00 1.74
N ASP A 86 -16.01 -1.48 2.39
CA ASP A 86 -17.33 -1.58 1.81
C ASP A 86 -18.12 -0.25 1.96
N GLU A 87 -17.73 0.60 2.91
CA GLU A 87 -18.36 1.88 3.24
C GLU A 87 -17.31 2.92 3.68
N VAL A 88 -17.40 4.14 3.16
CA VAL A 88 -16.46 5.24 3.44
C VAL A 88 -16.50 5.66 4.92
N GLY A 89 -17.67 5.61 5.55
CA GLY A 89 -17.84 5.97 6.98
C GLY A 89 -16.97 5.14 7.94
N LYS A 90 -16.50 3.96 7.52
CA LYS A 90 -15.62 3.09 8.31
C LYS A 90 -14.14 3.48 8.26
N LEU A 91 -13.76 4.38 7.35
CA LEU A 91 -12.37 4.77 7.14
C LEU A 91 -11.67 5.26 8.43
N PRO A 92 -12.25 6.19 9.23
CA PRO A 92 -11.59 6.69 10.43
C PRO A 92 -11.26 5.57 11.43
N THR A 93 -12.22 4.68 11.70
CA THR A 93 -12.04 3.53 12.59
C THR A 93 -10.96 2.58 12.06
N LYS A 94 -10.94 2.31 10.75
CA LYS A 94 -9.96 1.39 10.15
C LYS A 94 -8.54 1.95 10.20
N ILE A 95 -8.35 3.24 9.94
CA ILE A 95 -7.05 3.89 10.08
C ILE A 95 -6.55 3.82 11.52
N ALA A 96 -7.43 4.06 12.51
CA ALA A 96 -7.09 3.93 13.92
C ALA A 96 -6.67 2.49 14.29
N ASP A 97 -7.38 1.48 13.80
CA ASP A 97 -7.05 0.06 14.02
C ASP A 97 -5.68 -0.30 13.41
N ILE A 98 -5.40 0.16 12.20
CA ILE A 98 -4.11 -0.04 11.51
C ILE A 98 -2.98 0.58 12.33
N TYR A 99 -3.15 1.83 12.76
CA TYR A 99 -2.16 2.52 13.58
C TYR A 99 -1.90 1.77 14.89
N ARG A 100 -2.95 1.36 15.61
CA ARG A 100 -2.84 0.56 16.83
C ARG A 100 -2.07 -0.74 16.61
N ARG A 101 -2.42 -1.53 15.59
CA ARG A 101 -1.74 -2.81 15.29
C ARG A 101 -0.26 -2.62 14.98
N LEU A 102 0.10 -1.49 14.38
CA LEU A 102 1.47 -1.21 13.96
C LEU A 102 2.32 -0.58 15.06
N THR A 103 1.70 0.01 16.08
CA THR A 103 2.38 0.67 17.22
C THR A 103 2.32 -0.13 18.53
N ALA A 104 1.55 -1.22 18.60
CA ALA A 104 1.43 -2.08 19.77
C ALA A 104 2.68 -2.96 20.09
N ASN A 105 3.85 -2.64 19.53
CA ASN A 105 5.13 -3.35 19.74
C ASN A 105 6.27 -2.38 20.09
#